data_AF-A0A3R7BC16-F1
#
_entry.id   AF-A0A3R7BC16-F1
#
_cell.length_a   1.000
_cell.length_b   1.000
_cell.length_c   1.000
_cell.angle_alpha   90.00
_cell.angle_beta   90.00
_cell.angle_gamma   90.00
#
_symmetry.space_group_name_H-M   'P 1'
#
loop_
_entity.id
_entity.type
_entity.pdbx_description
1 polymer ?
#
loop_
_entity_poly.entity_id
_entity_poly.type
_entity_poly.pdbx_seq_one_letter_code
_entity_poly.pdbx_strand_id
1 'polypeptide(L)'
;MEAATPHGYTRTLLWKNVRLKRKHPIKTLFEVVLPIALLALMGYLKSQMADTNRGTGWATWYGPSDPLYHGSSPNTNYVQTEATMTGLLLELGSNRIGYGRDPIVYTTCLNALLAGYVSTNPTSPYAWPPRCQSLGLPKKIAIVPDNTFTRQYFAEAVGQWYPRVELTSNIAVPSFVDSVVFFPNEQALEDSITGGRYGVTFDSPPLAAAIVFTAMPSTLGTPGNIEYSLRFNTTTGTYGYNVVPRTSGDVVDLLQRGLDPDAYRAYAREGFYTLQTLVTRFATCVPDWKDGKTTGTCTMPNAVAAATPQVDAMLLQQVFNDTRLSSTFSAASNGKTYYSPHTFTSNISKSAYEPLIKPLRLLPQATGGGLVFPFPVMGFTVSLFFEAVDFIFGIVFVLSYIQCLSAILVALISEKETKTRELLKILGVPDVAIVGSWYITYGVVLFVASLVQAGVASAVLFNHSSVVLLFLFFWLFSCSLLAYSYMVSAVFSKAKVGAYLGVIGFLLMYVVSTAFTNESTAASKVLASLLSPVALVFGVNNLAASETNGVGITFDNVNESIKSYKFSTALVLLLVDSVVYT
;
A
#
# COMPACT_ATOMS: atom_id res chain seq x y z
N MET A 1 -32.62 65.14 3.49
CA MET A 1 -32.69 63.67 3.51
C MET A 1 -31.32 63.18 3.95
N GLU A 2 -31.20 62.86 5.24
CA GLU A 2 -29.96 62.39 5.86
C GLU A 2 -29.64 60.99 5.33
N ALA A 3 -28.46 60.82 4.75
CA ALA A 3 -27.99 59.54 4.26
C ALA A 3 -27.82 58.57 5.45
N ALA A 4 -28.69 57.57 5.53
CA ALA A 4 -28.59 56.53 6.55
C ALA A 4 -27.22 55.83 6.42
N THR A 5 -26.42 55.94 7.47
CA THR A 5 -25.12 55.27 7.58
C THR A 5 -25.22 53.76 7.32
N PRO A 6 -24.19 53.12 6.72
CA PRO A 6 -24.21 51.70 6.34
C PRO A 6 -24.46 50.74 7.52
N HIS A 7 -24.32 51.19 8.78
CA HIS A 7 -24.57 50.39 9.98
C HIS A 7 -26.05 50.15 10.31
N GLY A 8 -27.00 50.94 9.77
CA GLY A 8 -28.43 50.79 10.08
C GLY A 8 -29.11 49.57 9.42
N TYR A 9 -28.68 49.23 8.20
CA TYR A 9 -29.33 48.20 7.39
C TYR A 9 -29.01 46.78 7.88
N THR A 10 -27.75 46.51 8.24
CA THR A 10 -27.29 45.18 8.67
C THR A 10 -27.98 44.72 9.94
N ARG A 11 -28.12 45.58 10.96
CA ARG A 11 -28.84 45.25 12.21
C ARG A 11 -30.30 44.87 11.95
N THR A 12 -30.97 45.60 11.07
CA THR A 12 -32.39 45.36 10.74
C THR A 12 -32.58 44.06 9.97
N LEU A 13 -31.68 43.76 9.03
CA LEU A 13 -31.69 42.50 8.27
C LEU A 13 -31.36 41.29 9.16
N LEU A 14 -30.40 41.42 10.08
CA LEU A 14 -30.11 40.37 11.07
C LEU A 14 -31.32 40.10 11.96
N TRP A 15 -32.01 41.16 12.41
CA TRP A 15 -33.24 41.00 13.20
C TRP A 15 -34.36 40.32 12.39
N LYS A 16 -34.51 40.64 11.10
CA LYS A 16 -35.41 39.92 10.18
C LYS A 16 -35.07 38.43 10.14
N ASN A 17 -33.80 38.07 9.93
CA ASN A 17 -33.37 36.68 9.80
C ASN A 17 -33.58 35.90 11.10
N VAL A 18 -33.26 36.50 12.25
CA VAL A 18 -33.53 35.90 13.57
C VAL A 18 -35.02 35.67 13.78
N ARG A 19 -35.87 36.63 13.38
CA ARG A 19 -37.33 36.49 13.49
C ARG A 19 -37.88 35.38 12.58
N LEU A 20 -37.32 35.21 11.37
CA LEU A 20 -37.67 34.13 10.46
C LEU A 20 -37.30 32.76 11.05
N LYS A 21 -36.10 32.62 11.61
CA LYS A 21 -35.67 31.40 12.31
C LYS A 21 -36.55 31.08 13.53
N ARG A 22 -36.91 32.10 14.32
CA ARG A 22 -37.82 31.94 15.48
C ARG A 22 -39.22 31.46 15.12
N LYS A 23 -39.73 31.73 13.91
CA LYS A 23 -41.05 31.25 13.46
C LYS A 23 -41.06 29.75 13.13
N HIS A 24 -39.91 29.16 12.83
CA HIS A 24 -39.77 27.74 12.53
C HIS A 24 -38.68 27.10 13.41
N PRO A 25 -38.88 27.05 14.74
CA PRO A 25 -37.86 26.59 15.69
C PRO A 25 -37.54 25.11 15.50
N ILE A 26 -38.56 24.27 15.23
CA ILE A 26 -38.39 22.83 14.99
C ILE A 26 -37.49 22.58 13.77
N LYS A 27 -37.73 23.31 12.68
CA LYS A 27 -36.92 23.18 11.45
C LYS A 27 -35.46 23.55 11.71
N THR A 28 -35.24 24.69 12.37
CA THR A 28 -33.90 25.18 12.72
C THR A 28 -33.17 24.25 13.70
N LEU A 29 -33.90 23.64 14.63
CA LEU A 29 -33.37 22.65 15.56
C LEU A 29 -32.92 21.40 14.81
N PHE A 30 -33.76 20.84 13.92
CA PHE A 30 -33.40 19.67 13.11
C PHE A 30 -32.20 19.91 12.19
N GLU A 31 -32.04 21.12 11.64
CA GLU A 31 -30.87 21.51 10.82
C GLU A 31 -29.54 21.37 11.56
N VAL A 32 -29.52 21.64 12.87
CA VAL A 32 -28.31 21.64 13.72
C VAL A 32 -28.16 20.31 14.47
N VAL A 33 -29.27 19.73 14.92
CA VAL A 33 -29.27 18.52 15.75
C VAL A 33 -28.98 17.27 14.94
N LEU A 34 -29.34 17.21 13.64
CA LEU A 34 -29.18 15.98 12.86
C LEU A 34 -27.71 15.51 12.74
N PRO A 35 -26.72 16.36 12.38
CA PRO A 35 -25.30 15.98 12.43
C PRO A 35 -24.85 15.47 13.80
N ILE A 36 -25.26 16.15 14.86
CA ILE A 36 -24.89 15.81 16.24
C ILE A 36 -25.53 14.48 16.67
N ALA A 37 -26.80 14.26 16.32
CA ALA A 37 -27.54 13.06 16.65
C ALA A 37 -27.01 11.82 15.92
N LEU A 38 -26.64 11.96 14.63
CA LEU A 38 -26.01 10.87 13.88
C LEU A 38 -24.62 10.54 14.41
N LEU A 39 -23.84 11.56 14.79
CA LEU A 39 -22.56 11.36 15.49
C LEU A 39 -22.72 10.64 16.82
N ALA A 40 -23.71 11.05 17.63
CA ALA A 40 -24.01 10.39 18.90
C ALA A 40 -24.47 8.95 18.69
N LEU A 41 -25.26 8.68 17.64
CA LEU A 41 -25.66 7.32 17.25
C LEU A 41 -24.44 6.47 16.86
N MET A 42 -23.53 7.01 16.05
CA MET A 42 -22.28 6.31 15.69
C MET A 42 -21.42 6.04 16.92
N GLY A 43 -21.32 7.00 17.83
CA GLY A 43 -20.62 6.83 19.10
C GLY A 43 -21.27 5.78 20.00
N TYR A 44 -22.61 5.72 20.03
CA TYR A 44 -23.33 4.65 20.70
C TYR A 44 -23.05 3.28 20.06
N LEU A 45 -23.07 3.17 18.73
CA LEU A 45 -22.71 1.94 18.02
C LEU A 45 -21.26 1.52 18.29
N LYS A 46 -20.33 2.48 18.33
CA LYS A 46 -18.94 2.26 18.76
C LYS A 46 -18.88 1.67 20.16
N SER A 47 -19.65 2.19 21.12
CA SER A 47 -19.67 1.65 22.49
C SER A 47 -20.20 0.21 22.59
N GLN A 48 -20.94 -0.29 21.59
CA GLN A 48 -21.37 -1.69 21.52
C GLN A 48 -20.26 -2.62 21.01
N MET A 49 -19.20 -2.07 20.42
CA MET A 49 -18.05 -2.82 19.91
C MET A 49 -16.85 -2.56 20.82
N ALA A 50 -16.43 -3.58 21.56
CA ALA A 50 -15.28 -3.45 22.45
C ALA A 50 -13.99 -3.22 21.65
N ASP A 51 -13.22 -2.21 22.07
CA ASP A 51 -11.86 -2.03 21.59
C ASP A 51 -11.00 -3.23 22.03
N THR A 52 -10.11 -3.67 21.15
CA THR A 52 -9.25 -4.82 21.40
C THR A 52 -7.84 -4.34 21.73
N ASN A 53 -7.38 -4.65 22.95
CA ASN A 53 -6.02 -4.37 23.37
C ASN A 53 -5.08 -5.50 22.93
N ARG A 54 -4.03 -5.15 22.20
CA ARG A 54 -2.94 -6.05 21.82
C ARG A 54 -1.75 -5.84 22.76
N GLY A 55 -1.25 -6.92 23.34
CA GLY A 55 -0.06 -6.88 24.19
C GLY A 55 1.20 -6.55 23.39
N THR A 56 2.27 -6.18 24.10
CA THR A 56 3.61 -6.06 23.51
C THR A 56 4.09 -7.42 22.99
N GLY A 57 4.71 -7.48 21.81
CA GLY A 57 5.24 -8.72 21.23
C GLY A 57 4.97 -8.82 19.73
N TRP A 58 4.67 -10.02 19.24
CA TRP A 58 4.32 -10.26 17.84
C TRP A 58 2.81 -10.35 17.70
N ALA A 59 2.20 -9.21 17.37
CA ALA A 59 0.76 -9.09 17.21
C ALA A 59 0.43 -8.58 15.80
N THR A 60 -0.54 -9.23 15.15
CA THR A 60 -1.17 -8.70 13.93
C THR A 60 -2.39 -7.84 14.29
N TRP A 61 -3.04 -7.30 13.26
CA TRP A 61 -4.29 -6.55 13.43
C TRP A 61 -5.44 -7.39 14.02
N TYR A 62 -5.57 -8.63 13.54
CA TYR A 62 -6.71 -9.50 13.84
C TYR A 62 -6.39 -10.55 14.91
N GLY A 63 -5.12 -10.84 15.17
CA GLY A 63 -4.67 -11.89 16.08
C GLY A 63 -4.21 -11.39 17.45
N PRO A 64 -4.20 -12.25 18.48
CA PRO A 64 -3.55 -11.95 19.76
C PRO A 64 -2.04 -11.75 19.60
N SER A 65 -1.40 -11.18 20.63
CA SER A 65 0.05 -11.20 20.73
C SER A 65 0.50 -12.63 20.98
N ASP A 66 1.21 -13.22 20.03
CA ASP A 66 1.65 -14.61 20.08
C ASP A 66 3.17 -14.70 20.29
N PRO A 67 3.65 -15.81 20.90
CA PRO A 67 5.07 -16.09 20.94
C PRO A 67 5.59 -16.50 19.55
N LEU A 68 6.87 -16.20 19.28
CA LEU A 68 7.56 -16.68 18.07
C LEU A 68 7.69 -18.21 18.03
N TYR A 69 7.65 -18.89 19.17
CA TYR A 69 7.78 -20.34 19.27
C TYR A 69 6.72 -20.92 20.19
N HIS A 70 6.14 -22.05 19.79
CA HIS A 70 5.33 -22.91 20.64
C HIS A 70 6.16 -24.14 21.03
N GLY A 71 6.76 -24.11 22.21
CA GLY A 71 7.77 -25.09 22.61
C GLY A 71 9.02 -24.93 21.75
N SER A 72 9.41 -25.98 21.02
CA SER A 72 10.53 -25.96 20.07
C SER A 72 10.13 -25.63 18.63
N SER A 73 8.83 -25.49 18.34
CA SER A 73 8.33 -25.27 16.98
C SER A 73 8.11 -23.79 16.69
N PRO A 74 8.65 -23.23 15.60
CA PRO A 74 8.43 -21.84 15.23
C PRO A 74 6.96 -21.58 14.84
N ASN A 75 6.44 -20.43 15.24
CA ASN A 75 5.12 -19.95 14.85
C ASN A 75 5.16 -19.49 13.39
N THR A 76 4.50 -20.26 12.52
CA THR A 76 4.57 -20.11 11.05
C THR A 76 3.96 -18.81 10.51
N ASN A 77 3.24 -18.05 11.34
CA ASN A 77 2.70 -16.75 10.97
C ASN A 77 3.78 -15.66 10.99
N TYR A 78 4.71 -15.71 11.96
CA TYR A 78 5.71 -14.65 12.19
C TYR A 78 7.14 -15.09 11.89
N VAL A 79 7.43 -16.38 12.07
CA VAL A 79 8.73 -16.95 11.75
C VAL A 79 8.65 -17.55 10.36
N GLN A 80 9.52 -17.08 9.47
CA GLN A 80 9.67 -17.58 8.12
C GLN A 80 11.07 -18.14 7.95
N THR A 81 11.23 -19.05 7.00
CA THR A 81 12.55 -19.48 6.56
C THR A 81 12.87 -18.74 5.27
N GLU A 82 14.04 -18.12 5.19
CA GLU A 82 14.58 -17.56 3.95
C GLU A 82 14.56 -18.62 2.85
N ALA A 83 13.98 -18.29 1.69
CA ALA A 83 14.12 -19.12 0.50
C ALA A 83 15.59 -19.19 0.08
N THR A 84 16.11 -20.38 -0.19
CA THR A 84 17.49 -20.51 -0.66
C THR A 84 17.60 -20.05 -2.10
N MET A 85 18.80 -19.62 -2.52
CA MET A 85 19.05 -19.30 -3.92
C MET A 85 18.78 -20.51 -4.83
N THR A 86 19.04 -21.73 -4.34
CA THR A 86 18.65 -22.97 -5.03
C THR A 86 17.15 -23.06 -5.26
N GLY A 87 16.33 -22.78 -4.24
CA GLY A 87 14.88 -22.76 -4.37
C GLY A 87 14.40 -21.69 -5.34
N LEU A 88 14.98 -20.49 -5.28
CA LEU A 88 14.68 -19.40 -6.21
C LEU A 88 15.02 -19.78 -7.67
N LEU A 89 16.20 -20.38 -7.90
CA LEU A 89 16.63 -20.84 -9.23
C LEU A 89 15.69 -21.91 -9.81
N LEU A 90 15.21 -22.84 -8.98
CA LEU A 90 14.21 -23.83 -9.41
C LEU A 90 12.86 -23.19 -9.75
N GLU A 91 12.46 -22.16 -9.02
CA GLU A 91 11.20 -21.44 -9.26
C GLU A 91 11.21 -20.65 -10.58
N LEU A 92 12.37 -20.19 -11.05
CA LEU A 92 12.47 -19.44 -12.30
C LEU A 92 11.88 -20.22 -13.48
N GLY A 93 11.99 -21.55 -13.49
CA GLY A 93 11.36 -22.38 -14.50
C GLY A 93 9.87 -22.67 -14.25
N SER A 94 9.42 -22.72 -13.00
CA SER A 94 8.18 -23.44 -12.64
C SER A 94 6.90 -22.65 -12.86
N ASN A 95 6.97 -21.32 -12.84
CA ASN A 95 5.82 -20.47 -12.59
C ASN A 95 4.86 -20.23 -13.78
N ARG A 96 5.12 -20.77 -14.98
CA ARG A 96 4.41 -20.35 -16.22
C ARG A 96 4.12 -21.45 -17.25
N ILE A 97 4.24 -22.75 -16.94
CA ILE A 97 3.73 -23.76 -17.87
C ILE A 97 2.19 -23.69 -17.81
N GLY A 98 1.56 -23.03 -18.78
CA GLY A 98 0.11 -23.06 -18.93
C GLY A 98 -0.37 -24.51 -19.09
N TYR A 99 -1.58 -24.83 -18.62
CA TYR A 99 -2.21 -26.12 -18.92
C TYR A 99 -2.36 -26.24 -20.44
N GLY A 100 -1.39 -26.89 -21.08
CA GLY A 100 -1.37 -27.11 -22.51
C GLY A 100 -2.52 -28.04 -22.90
N ARG A 101 -3.22 -27.72 -24.00
CA ARG A 101 -4.23 -28.63 -24.57
C ARG A 101 -3.61 -29.93 -25.11
N ASP A 102 -2.30 -29.96 -25.34
CA ASP A 102 -1.54 -31.13 -25.79
C ASP A 102 -0.78 -31.78 -24.60
N PRO A 103 -1.19 -32.99 -24.17
CA PRO A 103 -0.55 -33.71 -23.06
C PRO A 103 0.93 -34.06 -23.29
N ILE A 104 1.35 -34.27 -24.54
CA ILE A 104 2.72 -34.66 -24.88
C ILE A 104 3.65 -33.46 -24.73
N VAL A 105 3.23 -32.30 -25.24
CA VAL A 105 4.00 -31.06 -25.11
C VAL A 105 4.11 -30.65 -23.65
N TYR A 106 3.00 -30.69 -22.90
CA TYR A 106 2.99 -30.40 -21.47
C TYR A 106 3.97 -31.28 -20.68
N THR A 107 3.94 -32.59 -20.89
CA THR A 107 4.84 -33.55 -20.21
C THR A 107 6.31 -33.30 -20.57
N THR A 108 6.60 -33.01 -21.83
CA THR A 108 7.96 -32.69 -22.29
C THR A 108 8.49 -31.42 -21.60
N CYS A 109 7.66 -30.39 -21.50
CA CYS A 109 8.04 -29.12 -20.87
C CYS A 109 8.16 -29.23 -19.36
N LEU A 110 7.30 -30.02 -18.71
CA LEU A 110 7.42 -30.33 -17.29
C LEU A 110 8.71 -31.09 -16.98
N ASN A 111 9.10 -32.06 -17.82
CA ASN A 111 10.36 -32.78 -17.65
C ASN A 111 11.58 -31.88 -17.88
N ALA A 112 11.55 -31.03 -18.90
CA ALA A 112 12.62 -30.06 -19.15
C ALA A 112 12.76 -29.05 -17.99
N LEU A 113 11.62 -28.61 -17.44
CA LEU A 113 11.55 -27.79 -16.25
C LEU A 113 12.17 -28.48 -15.03
N LEU A 114 11.74 -29.71 -14.72
CA LEU A 114 12.27 -30.45 -13.58
C LEU A 114 13.77 -30.72 -13.75
N ALA A 115 14.21 -30.99 -14.98
CA ALA A 115 15.62 -31.07 -15.34
C ALA A 115 16.35 -29.71 -15.33
N GLY A 116 15.73 -28.61 -14.89
CA GLY A 116 16.37 -27.30 -14.76
C GLY A 116 16.85 -26.72 -16.08
N TYR A 117 16.14 -26.97 -17.19
CA TYR A 117 16.43 -26.30 -18.46
C TYR A 117 15.81 -24.92 -18.37
N VAL A 118 16.63 -23.88 -18.37
CA VAL A 118 16.14 -22.49 -18.30
C VAL A 118 16.83 -21.60 -19.32
N SER A 119 17.95 -22.01 -19.91
CA SER A 119 18.79 -21.12 -20.72
C SER A 119 18.04 -20.58 -21.94
N THR A 120 18.15 -19.27 -22.17
CA THR A 120 17.60 -18.62 -23.38
C THR A 120 18.59 -18.62 -24.54
N ASN A 121 19.80 -19.16 -24.32
CA ASN A 121 20.75 -19.36 -25.39
C ASN A 121 20.46 -20.71 -26.07
N PRO A 122 20.08 -20.73 -27.37
CA PRO A 122 19.77 -21.97 -28.08
C PRO A 122 20.96 -22.92 -28.25
N THR A 123 22.20 -22.44 -28.05
CA THR A 123 23.41 -23.26 -28.10
C THR A 123 23.77 -23.90 -26.76
N SER A 124 23.10 -23.50 -25.66
CA SER A 124 23.31 -24.11 -24.34
C SER A 124 22.76 -25.54 -24.33
N PRO A 125 23.47 -26.53 -23.76
CA PRO A 125 22.92 -27.87 -23.54
C PRO A 125 21.70 -27.87 -22.61
N TYR A 126 21.47 -26.77 -21.89
CA TYR A 126 20.34 -26.57 -20.97
C TYR A 126 19.35 -25.51 -21.49
N ALA A 127 19.31 -25.33 -22.81
CA ALA A 127 18.37 -24.45 -23.48
C ALA A 127 16.91 -24.87 -23.24
N TRP A 128 16.04 -23.89 -23.02
CA TRP A 128 14.61 -24.13 -22.95
C TRP A 128 14.10 -24.70 -24.29
N PRO A 129 13.38 -25.84 -24.31
CA PRO A 129 13.01 -26.48 -25.57
C PRO A 129 12.14 -25.58 -26.45
N PRO A 130 12.38 -25.50 -27.78
CA PRO A 130 11.59 -24.67 -28.68
C PRO A 130 10.08 -24.99 -28.66
N ARG A 131 9.73 -26.28 -28.51
CA ARG A 131 8.33 -26.73 -28.41
C ARG A 131 7.61 -26.20 -27.16
N CYS A 132 8.36 -25.78 -26.14
CA CYS A 132 7.82 -25.26 -24.88
C CYS A 132 7.64 -23.75 -24.89
N GLN A 133 8.23 -23.03 -25.84
CA GLN A 133 8.16 -21.56 -25.91
C GLN A 133 6.72 -21.05 -26.05
N SER A 134 5.84 -21.81 -26.70
CA SER A 134 4.42 -21.48 -26.84
C SER A 134 3.58 -21.71 -25.57
N LEU A 135 4.06 -22.53 -24.62
CA LEU A 135 3.38 -22.81 -23.36
C LEU A 135 3.79 -21.86 -22.23
N GLY A 136 4.98 -21.28 -22.34
CA GLY A 136 5.55 -20.36 -21.37
C GLY A 136 7.06 -20.27 -21.47
N LEU A 137 7.61 -19.17 -20.96
CA LEU A 137 9.05 -18.92 -20.91
C LEU A 137 9.52 -18.94 -19.45
N PRO A 138 10.72 -19.50 -19.18
CA PRO A 138 11.33 -19.42 -17.86
C PRO A 138 11.63 -17.96 -17.53
N LYS A 139 11.43 -17.59 -16.27
CA LYS A 139 11.79 -16.26 -15.78
C LYS A 139 13.32 -16.09 -15.69
N LYS A 140 13.80 -14.87 -15.80
CA LYS A 140 15.21 -14.51 -15.62
C LYS A 140 15.43 -13.52 -14.48
N ILE A 141 16.64 -13.51 -13.96
CA ILE A 141 17.15 -12.44 -13.09
C ILE A 141 17.91 -11.46 -13.99
N ALA A 142 17.45 -10.22 -14.09
CA ALA A 142 18.15 -9.17 -14.81
C ALA A 142 19.32 -8.64 -13.98
N ILE A 143 20.46 -8.36 -14.61
CA ILE A 143 21.62 -7.71 -14.00
C ILE A 143 21.96 -6.46 -14.81
N VAL A 144 22.10 -5.32 -14.11
CA VAL A 144 22.34 -4.01 -14.70
C VAL A 144 23.41 -3.27 -13.90
N PRO A 145 24.34 -2.53 -14.51
CA PRO A 145 24.62 -2.44 -15.95
C PRO A 145 25.49 -3.60 -16.43
N ASP A 146 25.44 -3.93 -17.72
CA ASP A 146 26.33 -4.92 -18.34
C ASP A 146 27.75 -4.35 -18.52
N ASN A 147 28.65 -4.69 -17.61
CA ASN A 147 30.04 -4.25 -17.61
C ASN A 147 30.97 -5.34 -17.04
N THR A 148 32.26 -5.05 -16.97
CA THR A 148 33.26 -5.99 -16.42
C THR A 148 32.94 -6.44 -14.99
N PHE A 149 32.47 -5.52 -14.14
CA PHE A 149 32.10 -5.84 -12.76
C PHE A 149 30.92 -6.82 -12.72
N THR A 150 29.83 -6.56 -13.42
CA THR A 150 28.62 -7.39 -13.32
C THR A 150 28.74 -8.70 -14.08
N ARG A 151 29.32 -8.69 -15.28
CA ARG A 151 29.40 -9.87 -16.16
C ARG A 151 30.58 -10.76 -15.81
N GLN A 152 31.79 -10.21 -15.77
CA GLN A 152 33.01 -11.02 -15.67
C GLN A 152 33.43 -11.27 -14.22
N TYR A 153 33.00 -10.44 -13.27
CA TYR A 153 33.36 -10.58 -11.86
C TYR A 153 32.21 -11.11 -11.01
N PHE A 154 31.10 -10.37 -10.90
CA PHE A 154 29.95 -10.76 -10.08
C PHE A 154 29.28 -12.04 -10.58
N ALA A 155 28.81 -12.08 -11.82
CA ALA A 155 28.06 -13.23 -12.33
C ALA A 155 28.92 -14.49 -12.46
N GLU A 156 30.21 -14.37 -12.80
CA GLU A 156 31.14 -15.50 -12.83
C GLU A 156 31.40 -16.04 -11.43
N ALA A 157 31.69 -15.18 -10.44
CA ALA A 157 31.90 -15.63 -9.06
C ALA A 157 30.66 -16.33 -8.50
N VAL A 158 29.48 -15.73 -8.68
CA VAL A 158 28.20 -16.33 -8.27
C VAL A 158 27.92 -17.61 -9.06
N GLY A 159 28.29 -17.68 -10.33
CA GLY A 159 28.21 -18.88 -11.16
C GLY A 159 29.02 -20.05 -10.62
N GLN A 160 30.20 -19.79 -10.05
CA GLN A 160 31.02 -20.81 -9.37
C GLN A 160 30.42 -21.28 -8.03
N TRP A 161 29.60 -20.44 -7.40
CA TRP A 161 28.90 -20.76 -6.14
C TRP A 161 27.61 -21.53 -6.37
N TYR A 162 26.91 -21.25 -7.47
CA TYR A 162 25.65 -21.86 -7.85
C TYR A 162 25.76 -22.51 -9.24
N PRO A 163 26.57 -23.57 -9.37
CA PRO A 163 26.59 -24.38 -10.57
C PRO A 163 25.27 -25.14 -10.72
N ARG A 164 25.08 -25.79 -11.86
CA ARG A 164 23.99 -26.76 -12.03
C ARG A 164 24.17 -27.92 -11.05
N VAL A 165 23.12 -28.30 -10.32
CA VAL A 165 23.16 -29.38 -9.33
C VAL A 165 22.05 -30.39 -9.60
N GLU A 166 22.42 -31.65 -9.82
CA GLU A 166 21.46 -32.74 -9.96
C GLU A 166 20.98 -33.21 -8.57
N LEU A 167 19.70 -33.03 -8.28
CA LEU A 167 19.09 -33.46 -7.01
C LEU A 167 18.66 -34.92 -7.08
N THR A 168 18.13 -35.35 -8.22
CA THR A 168 17.73 -36.74 -8.54
C THR A 168 18.02 -37.04 -10.01
N SER A 169 17.69 -38.23 -10.51
CA SER A 169 17.81 -38.56 -11.93
C SER A 169 17.00 -37.64 -12.86
N ASN A 170 15.92 -37.02 -12.34
CA ASN A 170 14.97 -36.24 -13.14
C ASN A 170 14.82 -34.79 -12.68
N ILE A 171 15.45 -34.41 -11.55
CA ILE A 171 15.33 -33.08 -10.96
C ILE A 171 16.72 -32.47 -10.83
N ALA A 172 16.93 -31.31 -11.44
CA ALA A 172 18.18 -30.57 -11.36
C ALA A 172 17.93 -29.07 -11.15
N VAL A 173 18.73 -28.46 -10.29
CA VAL A 173 18.79 -27.02 -10.07
C VAL A 173 19.51 -26.40 -11.27
N PRO A 174 18.93 -25.39 -11.95
CA PRO A 174 19.62 -24.69 -13.03
C PRO A 174 20.82 -23.92 -12.51
N SER A 175 21.81 -23.70 -13.37
CA SER A 175 22.96 -22.83 -13.02
C SER A 175 22.52 -21.37 -12.90
N PHE A 176 23.22 -20.59 -12.07
CA PHE A 176 22.98 -19.15 -12.00
C PHE A 176 23.23 -18.47 -13.36
N VAL A 177 24.30 -18.84 -14.05
CA VAL A 177 24.69 -18.26 -15.34
C VAL A 177 23.63 -18.47 -16.42
N ASP A 178 23.00 -19.65 -16.46
CA ASP A 178 21.88 -19.90 -17.39
C ASP A 178 20.60 -19.16 -16.99
N SER A 179 20.51 -18.65 -15.76
CA SER A 179 19.30 -18.06 -15.17
C SER A 179 19.27 -16.52 -15.22
N VAL A 180 20.36 -15.89 -15.64
CA VAL A 180 20.50 -14.43 -15.69
C VAL A 180 20.43 -13.87 -17.11
N VAL A 181 20.06 -12.59 -17.22
CA VAL A 181 20.15 -11.79 -18.45
C VAL A 181 20.73 -10.42 -18.09
N PHE A 182 21.48 -9.81 -19.00
CA PHE A 182 22.17 -8.55 -18.74
C PHE A 182 21.58 -7.43 -19.59
N PHE A 183 21.52 -6.23 -19.02
CA PHE A 183 21.14 -5.02 -19.73
C PHE A 183 22.22 -3.96 -19.59
N PRO A 184 22.51 -3.19 -20.65
CA PRO A 184 23.61 -2.20 -20.62
C PRO A 184 23.37 -1.07 -19.61
N ASN A 185 22.11 -0.69 -19.38
CA ASN A 185 21.73 0.36 -18.45
C ASN A 185 20.25 0.19 -18.03
N GLU A 186 19.81 1.02 -17.08
CA GLU A 186 18.43 0.99 -16.59
C GLU A 186 17.40 1.32 -17.68
N GLN A 187 17.70 2.25 -18.59
CA GLN A 187 16.79 2.61 -19.67
C GLN A 187 16.50 1.40 -20.57
N ALA A 188 17.52 0.62 -20.93
CA ALA A 188 17.36 -0.58 -21.75
C ALA A 188 16.55 -1.67 -21.03
N LEU A 189 16.66 -1.76 -19.70
CA LEU A 189 15.80 -2.63 -18.90
C LEU A 189 14.35 -2.17 -18.99
N GLU A 190 14.06 -0.89 -18.75
CA GLU A 190 12.70 -0.33 -18.80
C GLU A 190 12.09 -0.44 -20.21
N ASP A 191 12.85 -0.15 -21.27
CA ASP A 191 12.43 -0.30 -22.66
C ASP A 191 12.07 -1.76 -22.99
N SER A 192 12.82 -2.72 -22.42
CA SER A 192 12.53 -4.15 -22.61
C SER A 192 11.25 -4.60 -21.92
N ILE A 193 10.94 -4.04 -20.73
CA ILE A 193 9.76 -4.39 -19.94
C ILE A 193 8.50 -3.72 -20.48
N THR A 194 8.62 -2.47 -20.93
CA THR A 194 7.51 -1.69 -21.51
C THR A 194 7.21 -2.05 -22.97
N GLY A 195 8.16 -2.70 -23.66
CA GLY A 195 7.98 -3.19 -25.02
C GLY A 195 6.96 -4.33 -25.12
N GLY A 196 6.16 -4.34 -26.20
CA GLY A 196 5.14 -5.37 -26.45
C GLY A 196 5.65 -6.81 -26.67
N ARG A 197 6.96 -7.02 -26.59
CA ARG A 197 7.62 -8.33 -26.71
C ARG A 197 7.91 -8.99 -25.36
N TYR A 198 7.81 -8.23 -24.26
CA TYR A 198 8.12 -8.67 -22.91
C TYR A 198 7.31 -9.90 -22.49
N GLY A 199 8.00 -10.97 -22.09
CA GLY A 199 7.38 -12.21 -21.63
C GLY A 199 6.69 -13.04 -22.71
N VAL A 200 6.76 -12.61 -23.97
CA VAL A 200 6.14 -13.27 -25.14
C VAL A 200 7.21 -13.90 -26.03
N THR A 201 8.30 -13.19 -26.30
CA THR A 201 9.35 -13.66 -27.20
C THR A 201 10.53 -14.25 -26.44
N PHE A 202 11.18 -15.25 -27.03
CA PHE A 202 12.29 -15.99 -26.40
C PHE A 202 13.51 -15.10 -26.09
N ASP A 203 13.70 -14.04 -26.88
CA ASP A 203 14.74 -13.03 -26.71
C ASP A 203 14.39 -11.94 -25.68
N SER A 204 13.13 -11.89 -25.22
CA SER A 204 12.67 -10.97 -24.16
C SER A 204 11.89 -11.74 -23.10
N PRO A 205 12.55 -12.67 -22.37
CA PRO A 205 11.89 -13.52 -21.37
C PRO A 205 11.31 -12.69 -20.23
N PRO A 206 10.29 -13.22 -19.51
CA PRO A 206 9.77 -12.54 -18.33
C PRO A 206 10.86 -12.45 -17.25
N LEU A 207 10.88 -11.35 -16.49
CA LEU A 207 11.81 -11.17 -15.39
C LEU A 207 11.14 -11.53 -14.06
N ALA A 208 11.87 -12.27 -13.22
CA ALA A 208 11.49 -12.51 -11.83
C ALA A 208 11.92 -11.35 -10.94
N ALA A 209 13.15 -10.89 -11.14
CA ALA A 209 13.76 -9.78 -10.42
C ALA A 209 14.85 -9.11 -11.28
N ALA A 210 15.29 -7.92 -10.88
CA ALA A 210 16.45 -7.23 -11.42
C ALA A 210 17.37 -6.77 -10.29
N ILE A 211 18.68 -6.98 -10.45
CA ILE A 211 19.73 -6.42 -9.59
C ILE A 211 20.35 -5.26 -10.37
N VAL A 212 20.15 -4.05 -9.88
CA VAL A 212 20.62 -2.81 -10.51
C VAL A 212 21.71 -2.21 -9.64
N PHE A 213 22.97 -2.26 -10.09
CA PHE A 213 24.11 -1.68 -9.41
C PHE A 213 24.30 -0.21 -9.81
N THR A 214 24.35 0.68 -8.83
CA THR A 214 24.54 2.13 -9.03
C THR A 214 25.96 2.58 -8.69
N ALA A 215 26.61 1.93 -7.71
CA ALA A 215 28.01 2.12 -7.37
C ALA A 215 28.73 0.78 -7.27
N MET A 216 29.95 0.73 -7.78
CA MET A 216 30.79 -0.47 -7.84
C MET A 216 32.25 -0.11 -7.50
N PRO A 217 33.05 -1.04 -6.94
CA PRO A 217 34.47 -0.82 -6.71
C PRO A 217 35.22 -0.50 -8.00
N SER A 218 36.12 0.49 -7.95
CA SER A 218 36.98 0.84 -9.09
C SER A 218 38.06 -0.21 -9.38
N THR A 219 38.49 -0.94 -8.35
CA THR A 219 39.42 -2.07 -8.44
C THR A 219 38.71 -3.36 -8.05
N LEU A 220 38.73 -4.35 -8.96
CA LEU A 220 38.13 -5.66 -8.73
C LEU A 220 39.05 -6.53 -7.87
N GLY A 221 38.48 -7.40 -7.03
CA GLY A 221 39.24 -8.21 -6.09
C GLY A 221 39.67 -7.48 -4.81
N THR A 222 39.23 -6.24 -4.61
CA THR A 222 39.47 -5.47 -3.39
C THR A 222 38.15 -4.99 -2.78
N PRO A 223 38.05 -4.86 -1.44
CA PRO A 223 36.86 -4.28 -0.81
C PRO A 223 36.59 -2.87 -1.31
N GLY A 224 35.31 -2.58 -1.55
CA GLY A 224 34.86 -1.26 -2.00
C GLY A 224 33.35 -1.10 -1.84
N ASN A 225 32.87 0.11 -2.10
CA ASN A 225 31.45 0.43 -1.97
C ASN A 225 30.64 -0.23 -3.10
N ILE A 226 29.55 -0.86 -2.72
CA ILE A 226 28.55 -1.43 -3.63
C ILE A 226 27.20 -0.81 -3.26
N GLU A 227 26.61 -0.07 -4.19
CA GLU A 227 25.23 0.40 -4.06
C GLU A 227 24.39 -0.32 -5.11
N TYR A 228 23.24 -0.83 -4.70
CA TYR A 228 22.35 -1.57 -5.58
C TYR A 228 20.89 -1.40 -5.19
N SER A 229 20.01 -1.64 -6.17
CA SER A 229 18.57 -1.73 -6.00
C SER A 229 18.07 -3.06 -6.52
N LEU A 230 17.15 -3.68 -5.79
CA LEU A 230 16.44 -4.88 -6.25
C LEU A 230 15.06 -4.47 -6.75
N ARG A 231 14.73 -4.85 -7.99
CA ARG A 231 13.41 -4.60 -8.58
C ARG A 231 12.70 -5.93 -8.78
N PHE A 232 11.46 -6.04 -8.32
CA PHE A 232 10.64 -7.24 -8.46
C PHE A 232 9.37 -6.92 -9.24
N ASN A 233 8.82 -7.93 -9.92
CA ASN A 233 7.60 -7.77 -10.68
C ASN A 233 6.38 -7.66 -9.75
N THR A 234 5.63 -6.56 -9.85
CA THR A 234 4.41 -6.29 -9.06
C THR A 234 3.13 -6.24 -9.92
N THR A 235 3.13 -6.82 -11.12
CA THR A 235 1.95 -6.83 -12.00
C THR A 235 0.75 -7.35 -11.22
N THR A 236 -0.28 -6.50 -11.17
CA THR A 236 -1.53 -6.60 -10.39
C THR A 236 -2.18 -7.97 -10.48
N GLY A 237 -1.84 -8.85 -9.54
CA GLY A 237 -2.65 -9.99 -9.16
C GLY A 237 -3.43 -9.61 -7.92
N THR A 238 -4.76 -9.74 -7.99
CA THR A 238 -5.70 -9.75 -6.87
C THR A 238 -5.08 -10.29 -5.59
N TYR A 239 -5.27 -9.59 -4.46
CA TYR A 239 -4.95 -10.00 -3.08
C TYR A 239 -4.59 -11.48 -2.96
N GLY A 240 -3.31 -11.79 -2.75
CA GLY A 240 -2.81 -13.15 -2.77
C GLY A 240 -1.40 -13.28 -2.21
N TYR A 241 -1.07 -14.48 -1.75
CA TYR A 241 0.04 -14.85 -0.85
C TYR A 241 1.47 -14.56 -1.34
N ASN A 242 1.67 -13.96 -2.52
CA ASN A 242 2.95 -13.90 -3.25
C ASN A 242 3.25 -12.52 -3.90
N VAL A 243 2.76 -11.41 -3.32
CA VAL A 243 2.99 -10.06 -3.87
C VAL A 243 4.15 -9.40 -3.14
N VAL A 244 5.23 -9.08 -3.86
CA VAL A 244 6.32 -8.25 -3.31
C VAL A 244 5.80 -6.82 -3.10
N PRO A 245 5.97 -6.23 -1.89
CA PRO A 245 5.54 -4.87 -1.63
C PRO A 245 6.15 -3.86 -2.61
N ARG A 246 5.38 -2.84 -2.99
CA ARG A 246 5.82 -1.78 -3.90
C ARG A 246 6.67 -0.75 -3.14
N THR A 247 7.70 -0.21 -3.80
CA THR A 247 8.49 0.93 -3.30
C THR A 247 8.00 2.28 -3.84
N SER A 248 7.04 2.28 -4.77
CA SER A 248 6.45 3.50 -5.34
C SER A 248 5.24 3.98 -4.52
N GLY A 249 5.43 5.01 -3.70
CA GLY A 249 4.39 5.69 -2.92
C GLY A 249 4.84 6.00 -1.48
N ASP A 250 4.05 6.79 -0.75
CA ASP A 250 4.12 6.89 0.72
C ASP A 250 3.65 5.55 1.34
N VAL A 251 4.40 4.46 1.09
CA VAL A 251 4.05 3.07 1.47
C VAL A 251 4.35 2.80 2.95
N VAL A 252 5.03 3.72 3.63
CA VAL A 252 5.13 3.66 5.09
C VAL A 252 3.81 4.17 5.66
N ASP A 253 2.92 3.24 5.98
CA ASP A 253 1.78 3.57 6.83
C ASP A 253 2.31 3.88 8.23
N LEU A 254 2.45 5.17 8.52
CA LEU A 254 2.89 5.66 9.84
C LEU A 254 1.95 5.25 10.97
N LEU A 255 0.71 4.88 10.63
CA LEU A 255 -0.27 4.38 11.57
C LEU A 255 -0.22 2.86 11.71
N GLN A 256 0.59 2.13 10.94
CA GLN A 256 0.70 0.69 11.07
C GLN A 256 1.28 0.32 12.45
N ARG A 257 0.42 -0.24 13.31
CA ARG A 257 0.82 -0.77 14.62
C ARG A 257 0.99 -2.29 14.62
N GLY A 258 0.12 -2.98 13.88
CA GLY A 258 0.14 -4.43 13.75
C GLY A 258 1.13 -4.91 12.69
N LEU A 259 1.74 -6.07 12.94
CA LEU A 259 2.55 -6.76 11.95
C LEU A 259 1.68 -7.22 10.77
N ASP A 260 2.15 -6.96 9.55
CA ASP A 260 1.60 -7.57 8.34
C ASP A 260 2.37 -8.86 8.03
N PRO A 261 1.80 -10.05 8.31
CA PRO A 261 2.48 -11.32 8.09
C PRO A 261 2.63 -11.64 6.60
N ASP A 262 1.81 -11.09 5.71
CA ASP A 262 1.81 -11.43 4.29
C ASP A 262 2.93 -10.71 3.55
N ALA A 263 3.08 -9.40 3.73
CA ALA A 263 4.18 -8.63 3.16
C ALA A 263 5.54 -9.18 3.64
N TYR A 264 5.59 -9.53 4.92
CA TYR A 264 6.77 -10.11 5.55
C TYR A 264 7.11 -11.50 5.00
N ARG A 265 6.11 -12.39 4.89
CA ARG A 265 6.29 -13.72 4.29
C ARG A 265 6.75 -13.59 2.84
N ALA A 266 6.19 -12.65 2.09
CA ALA A 266 6.60 -12.40 0.71
C ALA A 266 8.07 -11.96 0.64
N TYR A 267 8.50 -11.03 1.50
CA TYR A 267 9.89 -10.60 1.57
C TYR A 267 10.88 -11.77 1.82
N ALA A 268 10.55 -12.66 2.76
CA ALA A 268 11.39 -13.80 3.11
C ALA A 268 11.38 -14.94 2.07
N ARG A 269 10.25 -15.17 1.35
CA ARG A 269 10.03 -16.34 0.49
C ARG A 269 9.98 -16.09 -1.02
N GLU A 270 9.74 -14.86 -1.47
CA GLU A 270 9.64 -14.52 -2.92
C GLU A 270 11.00 -14.18 -3.55
N GLY A 271 12.09 -14.33 -2.81
CA GLY A 271 13.46 -14.16 -3.32
C GLY A 271 14.07 -12.77 -3.09
N PHE A 272 13.33 -11.79 -2.55
CA PHE A 272 13.91 -10.48 -2.22
C PHE A 272 15.04 -10.62 -1.21
N TYR A 273 14.75 -11.24 -0.05
CA TYR A 273 15.75 -11.47 0.98
C TYR A 273 16.90 -12.36 0.46
N THR A 274 16.59 -13.39 -0.34
CA THR A 274 17.57 -14.27 -0.97
C THR A 274 18.58 -13.52 -1.86
N LEU A 275 18.10 -12.61 -2.72
CA LEU A 275 18.98 -11.81 -3.59
C LEU A 275 19.76 -10.76 -2.80
N GLN A 276 19.19 -10.20 -1.74
CA GLN A 276 19.90 -9.32 -0.81
C GLN A 276 21.03 -10.06 -0.09
N THR A 277 20.76 -11.27 0.42
CA THR A 277 21.75 -12.16 1.01
C THR A 277 22.83 -12.53 -0.01
N LEU A 278 22.46 -12.79 -1.27
CA LEU A 278 23.42 -13.10 -2.35
C LEU A 278 24.42 -11.95 -2.60
N VAL A 279 23.92 -10.72 -2.77
CA VAL A 279 24.79 -9.54 -2.98
C VAL A 279 25.64 -9.28 -1.72
N THR A 280 25.07 -9.48 -0.53
CA THR A 280 25.82 -9.37 0.73
C THR A 280 26.94 -10.40 0.80
N ARG A 281 26.68 -11.67 0.44
CA ARG A 281 27.71 -12.72 0.35
C ARG A 281 28.82 -12.36 -0.63
N PHE A 282 28.47 -11.74 -1.74
CA PHE A 282 29.46 -11.26 -2.69
C PHE A 282 30.33 -10.15 -2.10
N ALA A 283 29.70 -9.16 -1.46
CA ALA A 283 30.38 -8.02 -0.86
C ALA A 283 31.31 -8.42 0.30
N THR A 284 30.91 -9.40 1.13
CA THR A 284 31.72 -9.88 2.27
C THR A 284 32.84 -10.83 1.84
N CYS A 285 32.60 -11.66 0.81
CA CYS A 285 33.58 -12.61 0.30
C CYS A 285 34.76 -11.93 -0.39
N VAL A 286 34.47 -10.86 -1.15
CA VAL A 286 35.41 -10.18 -2.07
C VAL A 286 36.15 -11.23 -2.91
N PRO A 287 35.51 -11.80 -3.94
CA PRO A 287 36.10 -12.88 -4.73
C PRO A 287 37.44 -12.50 -5.32
N ASP A 288 38.33 -13.47 -5.48
CA ASP A 288 39.62 -13.29 -6.12
C ASP A 288 39.46 -12.72 -7.54
N TRP A 289 40.37 -11.84 -7.92
CA TRP A 289 40.43 -11.30 -9.27
C TRP A 289 41.87 -11.33 -9.76
N LYS A 290 42.17 -12.22 -10.69
CA LYS A 290 43.51 -12.40 -11.28
C LYS A 290 43.37 -12.64 -12.77
N ASP A 291 44.21 -11.97 -13.57
CA ASP A 291 44.25 -12.13 -15.03
C ASP A 291 42.89 -11.95 -15.74
N GLY A 292 42.07 -11.03 -15.23
CA GLY A 292 40.73 -10.76 -15.78
C GLY A 292 39.70 -11.86 -15.50
N LYS A 293 39.96 -12.75 -14.54
CA LYS A 293 39.07 -13.84 -14.15
C LYS A 293 38.95 -13.94 -12.62
N THR A 294 37.85 -14.54 -12.19
CA THR A 294 37.62 -14.93 -10.79
C THR A 294 37.42 -16.44 -10.71
N THR A 295 37.94 -17.06 -9.64
CA THR A 295 37.63 -18.45 -9.32
C THR A 295 36.48 -18.58 -8.32
N GLY A 296 35.92 -17.44 -7.88
CA GLY A 296 34.90 -17.38 -6.84
C GLY A 296 35.45 -17.69 -5.45
N THR A 297 36.77 -17.70 -5.25
CA THR A 297 37.37 -17.92 -3.93
C THR A 297 37.42 -16.62 -3.14
N CYS A 298 36.96 -16.66 -1.89
CA CYS A 298 36.94 -15.47 -1.04
C CYS A 298 38.35 -15.08 -0.61
N THR A 299 38.68 -13.81 -0.76
CA THR A 299 39.96 -13.25 -0.30
C THR A 299 39.89 -12.76 1.15
N MET A 300 38.69 -12.47 1.64
CA MET A 300 38.50 -11.95 2.99
C MET A 300 38.65 -13.02 4.08
N PRO A 301 39.43 -12.75 5.13
CA PRO A 301 39.54 -13.66 6.27
C PRO A 301 38.18 -13.77 6.97
N ASN A 302 37.82 -14.98 7.38
CA ASN A 302 36.55 -15.31 8.06
C ASN A 302 35.27 -15.14 7.22
N ALA A 303 35.36 -14.82 5.92
CA ALA A 303 34.18 -14.75 5.06
C ALA A 303 33.53 -16.11 4.77
N VAL A 304 34.26 -17.20 5.02
CA VAL A 304 33.84 -18.58 4.78
C VAL A 304 33.88 -19.36 6.10
N ALA A 305 32.78 -20.04 6.44
CA ALA A 305 32.75 -20.98 7.56
C ALA A 305 33.69 -22.18 7.31
N ALA A 306 34.24 -22.71 8.40
CA ALA A 306 34.93 -24.00 8.35
C ALA A 306 33.95 -25.11 7.93
N ALA A 307 34.37 -25.94 6.98
CA ALA A 307 33.64 -27.13 6.55
C ALA A 307 33.76 -28.23 7.60
N THR A 308 32.95 -28.12 8.66
CA THR A 308 32.85 -29.14 9.72
C THR A 308 31.50 -29.85 9.62
N PRO A 309 31.41 -31.13 10.05
CA PRO A 309 30.14 -31.86 10.01
C PRO A 309 28.99 -31.17 10.75
N GLN A 310 29.29 -30.43 11.82
CA GLN A 310 28.30 -29.69 12.60
C GLN A 310 27.75 -28.48 11.83
N VAL A 311 28.63 -27.71 11.19
CA VAL A 311 28.23 -26.55 10.36
C VAL A 311 27.47 -27.03 9.14
N ASP A 312 27.94 -28.09 8.47
CA ASP A 312 27.30 -28.62 7.28
C ASP A 312 25.90 -29.17 7.59
N ALA A 313 25.74 -29.88 8.70
CA ALA A 313 24.42 -30.34 9.15
C ALA A 313 23.46 -29.17 9.43
N MET A 314 23.95 -28.09 10.05
CA MET A 314 23.16 -26.88 10.31
C MET A 314 22.77 -26.16 9.00
N LEU A 315 23.68 -26.02 8.03
CA LEU A 315 23.40 -25.37 6.75
C LEU A 315 22.46 -26.21 5.87
N LEU A 316 22.59 -27.53 5.91
CA LEU A 316 21.65 -28.44 5.23
C LEU A 316 20.23 -28.28 5.73
N GLN A 317 20.02 -27.94 7.02
CA GLN A 317 18.68 -27.64 7.52
C GLN A 317 18.04 -26.49 6.76
N GLN A 318 18.77 -25.41 6.41
CA GLN A 318 18.19 -24.33 5.60
C GLN A 318 17.68 -24.84 4.25
N VAL A 319 18.48 -25.67 3.56
CA VAL A 319 18.10 -26.27 2.26
C VAL A 319 16.85 -27.13 2.40
N PHE A 320 16.77 -27.94 3.46
CA PHE A 320 15.64 -28.83 3.69
C PHE A 320 14.39 -28.14 4.22
N ASN A 321 14.54 -26.93 4.77
CA ASN A 321 13.44 -26.09 5.24
C ASN A 321 12.87 -25.21 4.12
N ASP A 322 13.50 -25.20 2.95
CA ASP A 322 13.07 -24.41 1.80
C ASP A 322 11.76 -24.95 1.20
N THR A 323 10.70 -24.16 1.34
CA THR A 323 9.37 -24.48 0.83
C THR A 323 9.30 -24.53 -0.69
N ARG A 324 10.16 -23.79 -1.41
CA ARG A 324 10.21 -23.83 -2.88
C ARG A 324 10.75 -25.17 -3.35
N LEU A 325 11.81 -25.64 -2.69
CA LEU A 325 12.40 -26.93 -3.00
C LEU A 325 11.40 -28.07 -2.78
N SER A 326 10.68 -28.09 -1.64
CA SER A 326 9.66 -29.11 -1.36
C SER A 326 8.48 -29.05 -2.35
N SER A 327 8.10 -27.84 -2.80
CA SER A 327 7.05 -27.66 -3.81
C SER A 327 7.44 -28.25 -5.17
N THR A 328 8.71 -28.15 -5.57
CA THR A 328 9.22 -28.76 -6.81
C THR A 328 9.14 -30.29 -6.76
N PHE A 329 9.49 -30.92 -5.63
CA PHE A 329 9.32 -32.37 -5.45
C PHE A 329 7.84 -32.78 -5.50
N SER A 330 6.95 -31.97 -4.93
CA SER A 330 5.50 -32.19 -5.02
C SER A 330 5.01 -32.11 -6.47
N ALA A 331 5.50 -31.13 -7.24
CA ALA A 331 5.21 -31.00 -8.67
C ALA A 331 5.75 -32.19 -9.48
N ALA A 332 6.95 -32.70 -9.16
CA ALA A 332 7.52 -33.89 -9.80
C ALA A 332 6.66 -35.16 -9.59
N SER A 333 5.89 -35.22 -8.50
CA SER A 333 4.93 -36.30 -8.24
C SER A 333 3.58 -36.11 -8.97
N ASN A 334 3.44 -35.10 -9.84
CA ASN A 334 2.15 -34.63 -10.37
C ASN A 334 1.15 -34.31 -9.25
N GLY A 335 1.63 -33.79 -8.11
CA GLY A 335 0.80 -33.47 -6.94
C GLY A 335 0.25 -34.68 -6.20
N LYS A 336 0.63 -35.92 -6.56
CA LYS A 336 0.16 -37.14 -5.88
C LYS A 336 0.78 -37.32 -4.50
N THR A 337 1.96 -36.75 -4.26
CA THR A 337 2.67 -36.80 -2.99
C THR A 337 2.96 -35.38 -2.53
N TYR A 338 2.43 -35.03 -1.36
CA TYR A 338 2.75 -33.76 -0.73
C TYR A 338 4.06 -33.90 0.05
N TYR A 339 5.06 -33.11 -0.34
CA TYR A 339 6.32 -33.01 0.40
C TYR A 339 6.31 -31.76 1.27
N SER A 340 6.26 -31.98 2.59
CA SER A 340 6.50 -30.92 3.56
C SER A 340 7.98 -30.54 3.54
N PRO A 341 8.33 -29.28 3.85
CA PRO A 341 9.67 -28.96 4.35
C PRO A 341 10.07 -29.97 5.45
N HIS A 342 11.36 -30.27 5.55
CA HIS A 342 11.96 -31.28 6.44
C HIS A 342 11.80 -32.76 6.05
N THR A 343 10.82 -33.15 5.21
CA THR A 343 10.53 -34.59 4.95
C THR A 343 11.05 -35.13 3.61
N PHE A 344 11.46 -34.27 2.67
CA PHE A 344 11.94 -34.69 1.34
C PHE A 344 13.46 -35.02 1.30
N THR A 345 14.12 -35.01 2.44
CA THR A 345 15.60 -35.09 2.55
C THR A 345 16.17 -36.40 2.02
N SER A 346 15.43 -37.51 2.14
CA SER A 346 15.81 -38.83 1.62
C SER A 346 15.71 -38.95 0.10
N ASN A 347 15.03 -38.01 -0.56
CA ASN A 347 14.87 -38.00 -2.00
C ASN A 347 16.03 -37.30 -2.73
N ILE A 348 16.88 -36.53 -2.04
CA ILE A 348 18.02 -35.85 -2.66
C ILE A 348 19.27 -36.75 -2.63
N SER A 349 19.94 -36.88 -3.77
CA SER A 349 21.23 -37.57 -3.88
C SER A 349 22.28 -36.93 -2.96
N LYS A 350 23.04 -37.75 -2.22
CA LYS A 350 24.13 -37.26 -1.35
C LYS A 350 25.21 -36.50 -2.12
N SER A 351 25.39 -36.78 -3.41
CA SER A 351 26.31 -36.03 -4.28
C SER A 351 25.94 -34.56 -4.43
N ALA A 352 24.66 -34.20 -4.21
CA ALA A 352 24.16 -32.84 -4.28
C ALA A 352 24.43 -32.03 -3.01
N TYR A 353 24.76 -32.65 -1.87
CA TYR A 353 24.83 -31.92 -0.60
C TYR A 353 25.94 -30.88 -0.58
N GLU A 354 27.16 -31.24 -0.99
CA GLU A 354 28.30 -30.32 -1.01
C GLU A 354 28.07 -29.08 -1.91
N PRO A 355 27.63 -29.20 -3.19
CA PRO A 355 27.38 -28.02 -4.00
C PRO A 355 26.20 -27.16 -3.50
N LEU A 356 25.25 -27.73 -2.75
CA LEU A 356 24.16 -26.96 -2.14
C LEU A 356 24.59 -26.15 -0.91
N ILE A 357 25.52 -26.67 -0.10
CA ILE A 357 25.98 -25.98 1.13
C ILE A 357 27.18 -25.08 0.92
N LYS A 358 28.03 -25.34 -0.08
CA LYS A 358 29.20 -24.51 -0.41
C LYS A 358 28.88 -23.00 -0.39
N PRO A 359 27.83 -22.50 -1.08
CA PRO A 359 27.48 -21.09 -1.03
C PRO A 359 26.93 -20.63 0.34
N LEU A 360 26.33 -21.52 1.13
CA LEU A 360 25.76 -21.18 2.45
C LEU A 360 26.82 -21.04 3.55
N ARG A 361 28.06 -21.50 3.30
CA ARG A 361 29.21 -21.24 4.18
C ARG A 361 29.70 -19.78 4.11
N LEU A 362 29.29 -19.04 3.08
CA LEU A 362 29.64 -17.62 2.89
C LEU A 362 28.82 -16.73 3.83
N LEU A 363 29.45 -15.71 4.42
CA LEU A 363 28.77 -14.74 5.28
C LEU A 363 27.80 -13.84 4.48
N PRO A 364 26.55 -13.60 4.92
CA PRO A 364 25.94 -14.14 6.13
C PRO A 364 25.53 -15.60 5.97
N GLN A 365 25.91 -16.39 6.99
CA GLN A 365 25.54 -17.79 7.12
C GLN A 365 24.15 -17.89 7.72
N ALA A 366 23.37 -18.86 7.26
CA ALA A 366 22.04 -19.13 7.77
C ALA A 366 22.09 -19.98 9.06
N THR A 367 22.78 -19.47 10.07
CA THR A 367 22.85 -20.11 11.40
C THR A 367 21.44 -20.30 11.96
N GLY A 368 21.07 -21.51 12.36
CA GLY A 368 19.71 -21.81 12.85
C GLY A 368 18.66 -22.05 11.76
N GLY A 369 19.08 -22.34 10.52
CA GLY A 369 18.17 -22.75 9.44
C GLY A 369 17.59 -21.59 8.63
N GLY A 370 18.22 -20.41 8.66
CA GLY A 370 17.79 -19.24 7.88
C GLY A 370 16.47 -18.64 8.34
N LEU A 371 16.18 -18.74 9.65
CA LEU A 371 14.97 -18.16 10.22
C LEU A 371 15.03 -16.64 10.15
N VAL A 372 13.95 -16.08 9.65
CA VAL A 372 13.67 -14.66 9.62
C VAL A 372 12.48 -14.47 10.55
N PHE A 373 12.52 -13.44 11.40
CA PHE A 373 11.37 -12.97 12.16
C PHE A 373 11.41 -11.43 12.28
N PRO A 374 10.25 -10.76 12.33
CA PRO A 374 10.22 -9.31 12.49
C PRO A 374 10.58 -8.91 13.93
N PHE A 375 10.95 -7.64 14.10
CA PHE A 375 11.08 -7.06 15.44
C PHE A 375 9.72 -7.03 16.15
N PRO A 376 9.68 -7.19 17.48
CA PRO A 376 8.43 -7.10 18.23
C PRO A 376 7.88 -5.68 18.17
N VAL A 377 6.55 -5.58 18.22
CA VAL A 377 5.82 -4.31 18.27
C VAL A 377 5.40 -3.98 19.70
N MET A 378 5.29 -2.69 19.97
CA MET A 378 4.68 -2.19 21.21
C MET A 378 3.19 -2.55 21.22
N GLY A 379 2.62 -2.74 22.42
CA GLY A 379 1.19 -3.00 22.56
C GLY A 379 0.37 -1.82 22.01
N PHE A 380 -0.74 -2.13 21.36
CA PHE A 380 -1.61 -1.15 20.70
C PHE A 380 -3.07 -1.51 20.87
N THR A 381 -3.95 -0.51 20.74
CA THR A 381 -5.39 -0.66 20.86
C THR A 381 -6.02 -0.55 19.48
N VAL A 382 -6.83 -1.54 19.10
CA VAL A 382 -7.54 -1.53 17.82
C VAL A 382 -9.03 -1.34 18.06
N SER A 383 -9.61 -0.32 17.42
CA SER A 383 -11.05 -0.12 17.43
C SER A 383 -11.71 -0.77 16.20
N LEU A 384 -12.30 -1.95 16.40
CA LEU A 384 -12.96 -2.73 15.35
C LEU A 384 -14.14 -2.00 14.70
N PHE A 385 -14.73 -1.02 15.40
CA PHE A 385 -15.86 -0.24 14.92
C PHE A 385 -15.53 0.48 13.61
N PHE A 386 -14.43 1.23 13.56
CA PHE A 386 -14.06 2.04 12.40
C PHE A 386 -13.78 1.19 11.16
N GLU A 387 -13.26 -0.02 11.36
CA GLU A 387 -13.04 -0.97 10.29
C GLU A 387 -14.36 -1.52 9.75
N ALA A 388 -15.31 -1.87 10.62
CA ALA A 388 -16.62 -2.38 10.23
C ALA A 388 -17.44 -1.36 9.44
N VAL A 389 -17.25 -0.06 9.69
CA VAL A 389 -18.00 1.02 9.04
C VAL A 389 -17.24 1.75 7.93
N ASP A 390 -16.00 1.37 7.60
CA ASP A 390 -15.12 2.11 6.66
C ASP A 390 -15.82 2.43 5.33
N PHE A 391 -16.62 1.49 4.79
CA PHE A 391 -17.35 1.66 3.53
C PHE A 391 -18.56 2.61 3.58
N ILE A 392 -19.14 2.85 4.76
CA ILE A 392 -20.30 3.75 4.96
C ILE A 392 -19.96 5.01 5.75
N PHE A 393 -18.77 5.10 6.34
CA PHE A 393 -18.43 6.14 7.29
C PHE A 393 -18.56 7.53 6.67
N GLY A 394 -17.96 7.75 5.50
CA GLY A 394 -18.05 9.02 4.78
C GLY A 394 -19.47 9.44 4.38
N ILE A 395 -20.29 8.49 3.89
CA ILE A 395 -21.66 8.83 3.45
C ILE A 395 -22.57 9.21 4.61
N VAL A 396 -22.39 8.63 5.80
CA VAL A 396 -23.18 9.00 6.98
C VAL A 396 -22.97 10.47 7.33
N PHE A 397 -21.73 10.96 7.27
CA PHE A 397 -21.44 12.38 7.48
C PHE A 397 -22.05 13.25 6.38
N VAL A 398 -21.94 12.88 5.10
CA VAL A 398 -22.57 13.62 4.00
C VAL A 398 -24.09 13.72 4.19
N LEU A 399 -24.76 12.60 4.48
CA LEU A 399 -26.21 12.54 4.72
C LEU A 399 -26.63 13.42 5.90
N SER A 400 -25.80 13.51 6.93
CA SER A 400 -26.09 14.30 8.12
C SER A 400 -26.26 15.80 7.83
N TYR A 401 -25.56 16.32 6.82
CA TYR A 401 -25.60 17.73 6.43
C TYR A 401 -26.60 18.05 5.31
N ILE A 402 -27.25 17.06 4.69
CA ILE A 402 -28.23 17.30 3.61
C ILE A 402 -29.39 18.16 4.10
N GLN A 403 -29.87 17.92 5.31
CA GLN A 403 -30.98 18.72 5.86
C GLN A 403 -30.56 20.18 6.09
N CYS A 404 -29.32 20.39 6.54
CA CYS A 404 -28.75 21.72 6.69
C CYS A 404 -28.63 22.43 5.33
N LEU A 405 -28.07 21.75 4.33
CA LEU A 405 -27.95 22.23 2.96
C LEU A 405 -29.31 22.65 2.38
N SER A 406 -30.30 21.76 2.44
CA SER A 406 -31.65 22.00 1.93
C SER A 406 -32.29 23.23 2.58
N ALA A 407 -32.10 23.40 3.90
CA ALA A 407 -32.66 24.55 4.59
C ALA A 407 -32.02 25.88 4.20
N ILE A 408 -30.69 25.92 4.02
CA ILE A 408 -29.97 27.12 3.55
C ILE A 408 -30.44 27.47 2.13
N LEU A 409 -30.51 26.49 1.23
CA LEU A 409 -30.99 26.66 -0.14
C LEU A 409 -32.42 27.23 -0.18
N VAL A 410 -33.33 26.64 0.59
CA VAL A 410 -34.71 27.13 0.66
C VAL A 410 -34.75 28.56 1.20
N ALA A 411 -33.96 28.91 2.22
CA ALA A 411 -33.92 30.26 2.76
C ALA A 411 -33.45 31.29 1.72
N LEU A 412 -32.33 31.02 1.05
CA LEU A 412 -31.76 31.93 0.05
C LEU A 412 -32.65 32.06 -1.20
N ILE A 413 -33.16 30.94 -1.72
CA ILE A 413 -33.95 30.95 -2.96
C ILE A 413 -35.38 31.44 -2.70
N SER A 414 -35.97 31.19 -1.53
CA SER A 414 -37.32 31.70 -1.21
C SER A 414 -37.37 33.23 -1.16
N GLU A 415 -36.29 33.89 -0.74
CA GLU A 415 -36.22 35.35 -0.76
C GLU A 415 -36.18 35.92 -2.19
N LYS A 416 -35.56 35.17 -3.12
CA LYS A 416 -35.58 35.46 -4.56
C LYS A 416 -36.94 35.15 -5.18
N GLU A 417 -37.54 34.00 -4.85
CA GLU A 417 -38.83 33.55 -5.37
C GLU A 417 -39.98 34.50 -4.98
N THR A 418 -39.97 35.00 -3.74
CA THR A 418 -40.98 35.95 -3.22
C THR A 418 -40.76 37.38 -3.69
N LYS A 419 -39.68 37.66 -4.44
CA LYS A 419 -39.23 39.01 -4.84
C LYS A 419 -38.94 39.94 -3.65
N THR A 420 -38.79 39.38 -2.44
CA THR A 420 -38.45 40.16 -1.23
C THR A 420 -37.07 40.81 -1.37
N ARG A 421 -36.12 40.13 -2.03
CA ARG A 421 -34.80 40.70 -2.34
C ARG A 421 -34.89 41.97 -3.20
N GLU A 422 -35.74 41.96 -4.23
CA GLU A 422 -35.92 43.12 -5.12
C GLU A 422 -36.65 44.25 -4.41
N LEU A 423 -37.63 43.94 -3.55
CA LEU A 423 -38.27 44.94 -2.69
C LEU A 423 -37.25 45.63 -1.77
N LEU A 424 -36.33 44.88 -1.15
CA LEU A 424 -35.28 45.44 -0.30
C LEU A 424 -34.31 46.33 -1.08
N LYS A 425 -33.97 45.96 -2.32
CA LYS A 425 -33.15 46.81 -3.20
C LYS A 425 -33.85 48.13 -3.55
N ILE A 426 -35.15 48.11 -3.84
CA ILE A 426 -35.96 49.32 -4.09
C ILE A 426 -35.98 50.23 -2.86
N LEU A 427 -35.98 49.65 -1.65
CA LEU A 427 -35.89 50.39 -0.38
C LEU A 427 -34.48 50.93 -0.08
N GLY A 428 -33.53 50.81 -1.01
CA GLY A 428 -32.17 51.34 -0.90
C GLY A 428 -31.18 50.43 -0.17
N VAL A 429 -31.51 49.16 0.07
CA VAL A 429 -30.60 48.20 0.72
C VAL A 429 -29.62 47.64 -0.31
N PRO A 430 -28.29 47.73 -0.09
CA PRO A 430 -27.32 47.17 -1.03
C PRO A 430 -27.34 45.63 -0.99
N ASP A 431 -27.11 45.02 -2.15
CA ASP A 431 -27.19 43.56 -2.32
C ASP A 431 -26.21 42.79 -1.43
N VAL A 432 -25.01 43.35 -1.24
CA VAL A 432 -23.97 42.83 -0.34
C VAL A 432 -24.47 42.78 1.11
N ALA A 433 -25.27 43.74 1.57
CA ALA A 433 -25.83 43.72 2.93
C ALA A 433 -26.91 42.64 3.08
N ILE A 434 -27.71 42.39 2.04
CA ILE A 434 -28.73 41.32 2.05
C ILE A 434 -28.06 39.96 2.16
N VAL A 435 -27.10 39.67 1.29
CA VAL A 435 -26.33 38.41 1.28
C VAL A 435 -25.51 38.27 2.56
N GLY A 436 -24.79 39.32 2.95
CA GLY A 436 -23.99 39.36 4.17
C GLY A 436 -24.81 39.09 5.43
N SER A 437 -26.06 39.55 5.49
CA SER A 437 -26.94 39.27 6.62
C SER A 437 -27.25 37.77 6.77
N TRP A 438 -27.43 37.04 5.66
CA TRP A 438 -27.64 35.59 5.68
C TRP A 438 -26.36 34.83 6.01
N TYR A 439 -25.23 35.25 5.45
CA TYR A 439 -23.92 34.69 5.78
C TYR A 439 -23.61 34.80 7.27
N ILE A 440 -23.86 35.97 7.89
CA ILE A 440 -23.67 36.16 9.33
C ILE A 440 -24.66 35.30 10.13
N THR A 441 -25.94 35.27 9.73
CA THR A 441 -26.97 34.52 10.47
C THR A 441 -26.67 33.03 10.48
N TYR A 442 -26.43 32.43 9.31
CA TYR A 442 -26.09 31.01 9.20
C TYR A 442 -24.69 30.72 9.72
N GLY A 443 -23.73 31.63 9.53
CA GLY A 443 -22.38 31.52 10.08
C GLY A 443 -22.41 31.36 11.60
N VAL A 444 -23.14 32.20 12.34
CA VAL A 444 -23.26 32.05 13.80
C VAL A 444 -23.94 30.74 14.19
N VAL A 445 -25.02 30.35 13.49
CA VAL A 445 -25.72 29.08 13.77
C VAL A 445 -24.80 27.88 13.55
N LEU A 446 -24.08 27.86 12.43
CA LEU A 446 -23.15 26.80 12.06
C LEU A 446 -21.90 26.78 12.95
N PHE A 447 -21.47 27.93 13.48
CA PHE A 447 -20.36 28.04 14.41
C PHE A 447 -20.69 27.37 15.73
N VAL A 448 -21.87 27.68 16.29
CA VAL A 448 -22.34 27.03 17.52
C VAL A 448 -22.59 25.54 17.28
N ALA A 449 -23.18 25.18 16.14
CA ALA A 449 -23.41 23.78 15.76
C ALA A 449 -22.09 22.99 15.70
N SER A 450 -21.09 23.50 15.00
CA SER A 450 -19.77 22.86 14.86
C SER A 450 -19.01 22.77 16.18
N LEU A 451 -19.16 23.75 17.08
CA LEU A 451 -18.57 23.71 18.43
C LEU A 451 -19.16 22.56 19.26
N VAL A 452 -20.50 22.43 19.29
CA VAL A 452 -21.17 21.32 19.98
C VAL A 452 -20.83 19.99 19.32
N GLN A 453 -20.82 19.95 17.99
CA GLN A 453 -20.50 18.77 17.22
C GLN A 453 -19.08 18.28 17.50
N ALA A 454 -18.09 19.16 17.58
CA ALA A 454 -16.71 18.80 17.90
C ALA A 454 -16.56 18.26 19.31
N GLY A 455 -17.26 18.85 20.29
CA GLY A 455 -17.29 18.34 21.66
C GLY A 455 -17.88 16.93 21.75
N VAL A 456 -19.03 16.69 21.10
CA VAL A 456 -19.65 15.36 21.05
C VAL A 456 -18.78 14.38 20.28
N ALA A 457 -18.21 14.78 19.15
CA ALA A 457 -17.35 13.93 18.34
C ALA A 457 -16.11 13.48 19.14
N SER A 458 -15.45 14.38 19.86
CA SER A 458 -14.29 14.02 20.69
C SER A 458 -14.66 13.15 21.90
N ALA A 459 -15.85 13.32 22.47
CA ALA A 459 -16.27 12.57 23.65
C ALA A 459 -16.71 11.13 23.35
N VAL A 460 -17.30 10.88 22.18
CA VAL A 460 -18.00 9.60 21.91
C VAL A 460 -17.42 8.84 20.72
N LEU A 461 -16.87 9.54 19.72
CA LEU A 461 -16.43 8.91 18.47
C LEU A 461 -14.90 8.92 18.34
N PHE A 462 -14.30 10.11 18.34
CA PHE A 462 -12.88 10.36 18.10
C PHE A 462 -12.16 10.75 19.40
N ASN A 463 -11.93 9.75 20.25
CA ASN A 463 -11.47 9.96 21.63
C ASN A 463 -10.01 10.40 21.71
N HIS A 464 -9.20 10.07 20.70
CA HIS A 464 -7.77 10.36 20.66
C HIS A 464 -7.43 11.62 19.86
N SER A 465 -8.40 12.17 19.12
CA SER A 465 -8.23 13.35 18.26
C SER A 465 -8.40 14.67 19.02
N SER A 466 -7.66 15.69 18.60
CA SER A 466 -7.75 17.04 19.16
C SER A 466 -9.11 17.68 18.88
N VAL A 467 -9.81 18.10 19.95
CA VAL A 467 -11.09 18.82 19.87
C VAL A 467 -11.00 20.06 18.98
N VAL A 468 -9.87 20.77 19.01
CA VAL A 468 -9.66 22.00 18.21
C VAL A 468 -9.60 21.69 16.72
N LEU A 469 -8.94 20.60 16.33
CA LEU A 469 -8.86 20.18 14.93
C LEU A 469 -10.22 19.67 14.43
N LEU A 470 -10.95 18.92 15.25
CA LEU A 470 -12.33 18.51 14.94
C LEU A 470 -13.25 19.71 14.75
N PHE A 471 -13.14 20.71 15.63
CA PHE A 471 -13.88 21.97 15.52
C PHE A 471 -13.58 22.69 14.21
N LEU A 472 -12.30 22.93 13.91
CA LEU A 472 -11.89 23.58 12.67
C LEU A 472 -12.40 22.84 11.44
N PHE A 473 -12.33 21.51 11.44
CA PHE A 473 -12.81 20.68 10.35
C PHE A 473 -14.31 20.83 10.10
N PHE A 474 -15.15 20.63 11.13
CA PHE A 474 -16.61 20.77 10.98
C PHE A 474 -17.05 22.20 10.70
N TRP A 475 -16.34 23.19 11.24
CA TRP A 475 -16.61 24.60 10.98
C TRP A 475 -16.31 24.98 9.53
N LEU A 476 -15.10 24.66 9.02
CA LEU A 476 -14.71 24.96 7.64
C LEU A 476 -15.60 24.23 6.63
N PHE A 477 -15.97 22.98 6.92
CA PHE A 477 -16.94 22.27 6.10
C PHE A 477 -18.31 22.98 6.08
N SER A 478 -18.78 23.47 7.23
CA SER A 478 -20.03 24.22 7.30
C SER A 478 -19.97 25.56 6.54
N CYS A 479 -18.83 26.26 6.56
CA CYS A 479 -18.59 27.45 5.74
C CYS A 479 -18.65 27.13 4.24
N SER A 480 -17.98 26.05 3.83
CA SER A 480 -17.98 25.57 2.44
C SER A 480 -19.40 25.19 1.98
N LEU A 481 -20.18 24.54 2.86
CA LEU A 481 -21.59 24.20 2.60
C LEU A 481 -22.47 25.44 2.41
N LEU A 482 -22.25 26.48 3.22
CA LEU A 482 -22.95 27.76 3.12
C LEU A 482 -22.61 28.47 1.79
N ALA A 483 -21.33 28.47 1.40
CA ALA A 483 -20.86 29.03 0.14
C ALA A 483 -21.43 28.27 -1.07
N TYR A 484 -21.39 26.93 -1.06
CA TYR A 484 -22.04 26.10 -2.09
C TYR A 484 -23.53 26.42 -2.23
N SER A 485 -24.24 26.57 -1.10
CA SER A 485 -25.65 26.95 -1.10
C SER A 485 -25.89 28.31 -1.76
N TYR A 486 -24.99 29.26 -1.54
CA TYR A 486 -25.04 30.57 -2.17
C TYR A 486 -24.85 30.49 -3.68
N MET A 487 -23.82 29.78 -4.15
CA MET A 487 -23.58 29.51 -5.58
C MET A 487 -24.82 28.93 -6.27
N VAL A 488 -25.42 27.89 -5.69
CA VAL A 488 -26.63 27.25 -6.22
C VAL A 488 -27.82 28.22 -6.22
N SER A 489 -27.95 29.05 -5.18
CA SER A 489 -29.03 30.05 -5.10
C SER A 489 -28.98 31.11 -6.21
N ALA A 490 -27.79 31.37 -6.78
CA ALA A 490 -27.64 32.27 -7.92
C ALA A 490 -28.31 31.70 -9.18
N VAL A 491 -28.19 30.38 -9.41
CA VAL A 491 -28.70 29.70 -10.61
C VAL A 491 -30.22 29.52 -10.59
N PHE A 492 -30.79 29.18 -9.43
CA PHE A 492 -32.21 28.82 -9.34
C PHE A 492 -33.10 29.98 -8.86
N SER A 493 -34.35 29.99 -9.33
CA SER A 493 -35.37 31.01 -8.96
C SER A 493 -36.58 30.42 -8.22
N LYS A 494 -36.66 29.09 -8.12
CA LYS A 494 -37.74 28.35 -7.44
C LYS A 494 -37.16 27.55 -6.28
N ALA A 495 -37.63 27.79 -5.05
CA ALA A 495 -37.00 27.28 -3.84
C ALA A 495 -37.04 25.75 -3.76
N LYS A 496 -38.17 25.12 -4.10
CA LYS A 496 -38.29 23.66 -4.10
C LYS A 496 -37.34 23.01 -5.10
N VAL A 497 -37.34 23.47 -6.35
CA VAL A 497 -36.51 22.90 -7.42
C VAL A 497 -35.02 23.10 -7.14
N GLY A 498 -34.63 24.31 -6.71
CA GLY A 498 -33.23 24.58 -6.40
C GLY A 498 -32.72 23.85 -5.15
N ALA A 499 -33.57 23.62 -4.14
CA ALA A 499 -33.22 22.78 -3.01
C ALA A 499 -32.98 21.31 -3.43
N TYR A 500 -33.88 20.72 -4.23
CA TYR A 500 -33.72 19.35 -4.71
C TYR A 500 -32.49 19.19 -5.61
N LEU A 501 -32.33 20.06 -6.61
CA LEU A 501 -31.19 19.99 -7.53
C LEU A 501 -29.87 20.33 -6.84
N GLY A 502 -29.87 21.24 -5.86
CA GLY A 502 -28.69 21.53 -5.04
C GLY A 502 -28.26 20.33 -4.20
N VAL A 503 -29.20 19.59 -3.60
CA VAL A 503 -28.91 18.34 -2.88
C VAL A 503 -28.42 17.24 -3.84
N ILE A 504 -29.07 17.07 -5.00
CA ILE A 504 -28.63 16.10 -6.01
C ILE A 504 -27.22 16.41 -6.50
N GLY A 505 -26.92 17.69 -6.80
CA GLY A 505 -25.58 18.13 -7.18
C GLY A 505 -24.54 17.81 -6.11
N PHE A 506 -24.87 18.03 -4.84
CA PHE A 506 -24.00 17.71 -3.71
C PHE A 506 -23.75 16.20 -3.57
N LEU A 507 -24.77 15.36 -3.79
CA LEU A 507 -24.63 13.90 -3.81
C LEU A 507 -23.82 13.40 -5.00
N LEU A 508 -23.95 14.01 -6.18
CA LEU A 508 -23.13 13.68 -7.35
C LEU A 508 -21.65 14.00 -7.10
N MET A 509 -21.37 15.12 -6.43
CA MET A 509 -20.01 15.44 -5.99
C MET A 509 -19.48 14.40 -5.01
N TYR A 510 -20.31 13.89 -4.08
CA TYR A 510 -19.93 12.79 -3.19
C TYR A 510 -19.55 11.52 -3.98
N VAL A 511 -20.28 11.15 -5.03
CA VAL A 511 -19.98 9.95 -5.85
C VAL A 511 -18.59 10.02 -6.47
N VAL A 512 -18.05 11.22 -6.73
CA VAL A 512 -16.66 11.38 -7.18
C VAL A 512 -15.66 10.81 -6.16
N SER A 513 -15.93 10.91 -4.86
CA SER A 513 -15.06 10.37 -3.81
C SER A 513 -14.92 8.84 -3.89
N THR A 514 -15.95 8.12 -4.35
CA THR A 514 -15.93 6.66 -4.44
C THR A 514 -15.10 6.13 -5.61
N ALA A 515 -14.71 7.00 -6.55
CA ALA A 515 -13.84 6.63 -7.67
C ALA A 515 -12.35 6.52 -7.27
N PHE A 516 -11.98 7.03 -6.08
CA PHE A 516 -10.60 7.03 -5.61
C PHE A 516 -10.34 5.86 -4.66
N THR A 517 -9.19 5.22 -4.85
CA THR A 517 -8.68 4.13 -4.01
C THR A 517 -7.48 4.58 -3.17
N ASN A 518 -7.03 3.74 -2.24
CA ASN A 518 -5.82 4.01 -1.44
C ASN A 518 -4.58 4.23 -2.33
N GLU A 519 -4.52 3.55 -3.47
CA GLU A 519 -3.45 3.62 -4.48
C GLU A 519 -3.47 4.86 -5.38
N SER A 520 -4.53 5.67 -5.30
CA SER A 520 -4.63 6.87 -6.16
C SER A 520 -3.66 7.95 -5.70
N THR A 521 -3.06 8.67 -6.66
CA THR A 521 -2.04 9.68 -6.39
C THR A 521 -2.56 10.80 -5.48
N ALA A 522 -1.69 11.35 -4.63
CA ALA A 522 -2.03 12.48 -3.75
C ALA A 522 -2.56 13.67 -4.54
N ALA A 523 -1.94 14.00 -5.67
CA ALA A 523 -2.35 15.11 -6.54
C ALA A 523 -3.79 14.95 -7.06
N SER A 524 -4.17 13.74 -7.50
CA SER A 524 -5.54 13.49 -7.97
C SER A 524 -6.57 13.60 -6.83
N LYS A 525 -6.21 13.20 -5.61
CA LYS A 525 -7.07 13.34 -4.43
C LYS A 525 -7.23 14.81 -4.02
N VAL A 526 -6.17 15.61 -4.09
CA VAL A 526 -6.20 17.06 -3.84
C VAL A 526 -7.12 17.75 -4.84
N LEU A 527 -7.02 17.45 -6.13
CA LEU A 527 -7.89 18.04 -7.16
C LEU A 527 -9.37 17.66 -6.96
N ALA A 528 -9.65 16.40 -6.63
CA ALA A 528 -11.02 15.96 -6.36
C ALA A 528 -11.61 16.61 -5.11
N SER A 529 -10.76 16.97 -4.15
CA SER A 529 -11.16 17.61 -2.89
C SER A 529 -11.50 19.10 -3.02
N LEU A 530 -11.43 19.67 -4.23
CA LEU A 530 -12.10 20.95 -4.56
C LEU A 530 -13.64 20.83 -4.62
N LEU A 531 -14.14 19.60 -4.55
CA LEU A 531 -15.54 19.32 -4.30
C LEU A 531 -15.72 19.12 -2.79
N SER A 532 -16.40 20.05 -2.14
CA SER A 532 -16.63 20.07 -0.69
C SER A 532 -17.00 18.72 -0.04
N PRO A 533 -17.95 17.91 -0.58
CA PRO A 533 -18.25 16.60 0.02
C PRO A 533 -17.12 15.59 -0.13
N VAL A 534 -16.26 15.70 -1.15
CA VAL A 534 -15.08 14.84 -1.30
C VAL A 534 -14.04 15.17 -0.22
N ALA A 535 -13.79 16.46 0.04
CA ALA A 535 -12.89 16.88 1.12
C ALA A 535 -13.40 16.41 2.50
N LEU A 536 -14.72 16.45 2.73
CA LEU A 536 -15.33 15.90 3.94
C LEU A 536 -15.06 14.40 4.07
N VAL A 537 -15.35 13.61 3.03
CA VAL A 537 -15.18 12.14 3.07
C VAL A 537 -13.73 11.77 3.31
N PHE A 538 -12.79 12.37 2.59
CA PHE A 538 -11.36 12.08 2.81
C PHE A 538 -10.88 12.50 4.19
N GLY A 539 -11.31 13.66 4.70
CA GLY A 539 -10.97 14.11 6.06
C GLY A 539 -11.52 13.21 7.15
N VAL A 540 -12.78 12.77 7.02
CA VAL A 540 -13.44 11.86 7.94
C VAL A 540 -12.81 10.45 7.89
N ASN A 541 -12.42 9.96 6.71
CA ASN A 541 -11.70 8.69 6.57
C ASN A 541 -10.29 8.76 7.18
N ASN A 542 -9.61 9.91 7.12
CA ASN A 542 -8.34 10.14 7.81
C ASN A 542 -8.52 10.07 9.34
N LEU A 543 -9.57 10.72 9.86
CA LEU A 543 -9.93 10.66 11.29
C LEU A 543 -10.22 9.22 11.73
N ALA A 544 -11.04 8.49 10.97
CA ALA A 544 -11.33 7.08 11.26
C ALA A 544 -10.07 6.22 11.27
N ALA A 545 -9.23 6.30 10.24
CA ALA A 545 -8.01 5.49 10.13
C ALA A 545 -7.02 5.73 11.28
N SER A 546 -6.89 6.99 11.72
CA SER A 546 -6.03 7.33 12.86
C SER A 546 -6.61 6.86 14.20
N GLU A 547 -7.93 6.88 14.35
CA GLU A 547 -8.64 6.43 15.54
C GLU A 547 -8.75 4.92 15.66
N THR A 548 -8.76 4.19 14.54
CA THR A 548 -8.66 2.72 14.54
C THR A 548 -7.43 2.25 15.31
N ASN A 549 -6.34 3.03 15.26
CA ASN A 549 -5.05 2.75 15.89
C ASN A 549 -4.88 3.34 17.30
N GLY A 550 -5.88 4.04 17.84
CA GLY A 550 -5.78 4.76 19.11
C GLY A 550 -4.79 5.95 19.09
N VAL A 551 -4.39 6.44 17.92
CA VAL A 551 -3.48 7.60 17.78
C VAL A 551 -4.29 8.90 17.72
N GLY A 552 -5.33 8.92 16.88
CA GLY A 552 -6.12 10.13 16.63
C GLY A 552 -5.35 11.23 15.89
N ILE A 553 -6.04 12.28 15.44
CA ILE A 553 -5.39 13.41 14.77
C ILE A 553 -5.08 14.52 15.78
N THR A 554 -3.80 14.82 15.95
CA THR A 554 -3.25 15.87 16.81
C THR A 554 -2.47 16.90 15.98
N PHE A 555 -2.00 17.98 16.61
CA PHE A 555 -1.22 19.00 15.88
C PHE A 555 0.13 18.47 15.37
N ASP A 556 0.67 17.43 15.98
CA ASP A 556 1.94 16.84 15.60
C ASP A 556 1.83 16.01 14.32
N ASN A 557 0.71 15.29 14.13
CA ASN A 557 0.51 14.39 12.99
C ASN A 557 -0.44 14.92 11.91
N VAL A 558 -0.96 16.15 12.04
CA VAL A 558 -1.92 16.74 11.08
C VAL A 558 -1.41 16.83 9.64
N ASN A 559 -0.09 16.87 9.46
CA ASN A 559 0.60 16.96 8.17
C ASN A 559 1.12 15.61 7.64
N GLU A 560 0.95 14.54 8.42
CA GLU A 560 1.28 13.19 7.99
C GLU A 560 0.29 12.73 6.92
N SER A 561 0.79 11.99 5.93
CA SER A 561 -0.08 11.42 4.91
C SER A 561 -0.63 10.09 5.37
N ILE A 562 -1.95 9.97 5.44
CA ILE A 562 -2.66 8.72 5.71
C ILE A 562 -3.41 8.35 4.43
N LYS A 563 -3.17 7.15 3.89
CA LYS A 563 -3.76 6.68 2.62
C LYS A 563 -3.55 7.70 1.47
N SER A 564 -2.34 8.25 1.34
CA SER A 564 -1.95 9.25 0.31
C SER A 564 -2.75 10.57 0.35
N TYR A 565 -3.34 10.92 1.49
CA TYR A 565 -4.01 12.19 1.73
C TYR A 565 -3.61 12.76 3.10
N LYS A 566 -3.61 14.09 3.25
CA LYS A 566 -3.27 14.75 4.52
C LYS A 566 -4.49 15.42 5.10
N PHE A 567 -4.65 15.37 6.42
CA PHE A 567 -5.77 16.05 7.07
C PHE A 567 -5.69 17.58 6.91
N SER A 568 -4.47 18.15 6.97
CA SER A 568 -4.27 19.58 6.71
C SER A 568 -4.70 20.00 5.30
N THR A 569 -4.52 19.15 4.29
CA THR A 569 -5.03 19.41 2.93
C THR A 569 -6.56 19.51 2.91
N ALA A 570 -7.28 18.66 3.65
CA ALA A 570 -8.74 18.78 3.79
C ALA A 570 -9.14 20.13 4.41
N LEU A 571 -8.46 20.58 5.48
CA LEU A 571 -8.75 21.87 6.10
C LEU A 571 -8.53 23.04 5.12
N VAL A 572 -7.40 23.04 4.41
CA VAL A 572 -7.07 24.09 3.44
C VAL A 572 -8.07 24.09 2.28
N LEU A 573 -8.42 22.93 1.73
CA LEU A 573 -9.34 22.86 0.61
C LEU A 573 -10.77 23.23 0.98
N LEU A 574 -11.25 22.88 2.19
CA LEU A 574 -12.54 23.37 2.67
C LEU A 574 -12.57 24.90 2.82
N LEU A 575 -11.45 25.50 3.22
CA LEU A 575 -11.30 26.96 3.24
C LEU A 575 -11.30 27.53 1.82
N VAL A 576 -10.56 26.92 0.89
CA VAL A 576 -10.55 27.33 -0.53
C VAL A 576 -11.95 27.23 -1.13
N ASP A 577 -12.67 26.14 -0.93
CA ASP A 577 -14.04 25.94 -1.40
C ASP A 577 -14.99 27.01 -0.85
N SER A 578 -14.80 27.41 0.42
CA SER A 578 -15.59 28.50 1.02
C SER A 578 -15.39 29.82 0.27
N VAL A 579 -14.19 30.09 -0.25
CA VAL A 579 -13.89 31.28 -1.05
C VAL A 579 -14.36 31.12 -2.49
N VAL A 580 -14.13 29.97 -3.11
CA VAL A 580 -14.44 29.70 -4.53
C VAL A 580 -15.94 29.65 -4.80
N TYR A 581 -16.74 29.14 -3.87
CA TYR A 581 -18.20 29.05 -4.03
C TYR A 581 -18.94 30.35 -3.62
N THR A 582 -18.27 31.29 -2.95
CA THR A 582 -18.85 32.59 -2.60
C THR A 582 -18.78 33.54 -3.79
#